data_AF-A0A2E8CGW7-F1
#
_entry.id   AF-A0A2E8CGW7-F1
#
_cell.length_a   1.000
_cell.length_b   1.000
_cell.length_c   1.000
_cell.angle_alpha   90.00
_cell.angle_beta   90.00
_cell.angle_gamma   90.00
#
_symmetry.space_group_name_H-M   'P 1'
#
loop_
_entity.id
_entity.type
_entity.pdbx_description
1 polymer ?
#
loop_
_entity_poly.entity_id
_entity_poly.type
_entity_poly.pdbx_seq_one_letter_code
_entity_poly.pdbx_strand_id
1 'polypeptide(L)'
;MIEILLAIAIFLVVVIFVRSHLSIRRQLNHYIENDFSKQDTWSYAKTRILQQGVAEGHDLERLSERLHQSEASVRSKLVSMKVYDAYLERQVEVGKAKFEEWQKLKDKVGKPFSSEPVETEKDRLAPNWKFVQSLSKNWFDPRIEFCETFYTSTTSKKADPLTQHEVIKHVAAFLNTAGGHVLIGFGKQGKLLGLFDDDLRTMHHYQHRVEETLRKTLGDYALPYIKIHMIKWGSEDVCMVVCEKADLDDSDSEVSCTYQKYNEIMGFEKRQKLIYRRLNAQSLSDPIVVPSNQIAEGD
;
A
#
# COMPACT_ATOMS: atom_id res chain seq x y z
N MET A 1 -13.70 -48.01 -5.21
CA MET A 1 -13.07 -47.30 -6.34
C MET A 1 -13.12 -45.78 -6.18
N ILE A 2 -14.27 -45.18 -5.86
CA ILE A 2 -14.42 -43.72 -5.70
C ILE A 2 -13.54 -43.17 -4.57
N GLU A 3 -13.47 -43.84 -3.42
CA GLU A 3 -12.64 -43.40 -2.28
C GLU A 3 -11.13 -43.39 -2.59
N ILE A 4 -10.66 -44.35 -3.40
CA ILE A 4 -9.25 -44.44 -3.82
C ILE A 4 -8.91 -43.28 -4.77
N LEU A 5 -9.82 -42.95 -5.69
CA LEU A 5 -9.68 -41.82 -6.60
C LEU A 5 -9.65 -40.48 -5.85
N LEU A 6 -10.47 -40.34 -4.80
CA LEU A 6 -10.56 -39.14 -3.99
C LEU A 6 -9.28 -38.95 -3.14
N ALA A 7 -8.74 -40.03 -2.58
CA ALA A 7 -7.46 -40.00 -1.87
C ALA A 7 -6.27 -39.61 -2.78
N ILE A 8 -6.24 -40.13 -4.02
CA ILE A 8 -5.21 -39.77 -5.00
C ILE A 8 -5.31 -38.29 -5.41
N ALA A 9 -6.52 -37.77 -5.60
CA ALA A 9 -6.73 -36.37 -5.96
C ALA A 9 -6.27 -35.42 -4.83
N ILE A 10 -6.61 -35.73 -3.57
CA ILE A 10 -6.16 -34.96 -2.40
C ILE A 10 -4.62 -34.98 -2.30
N PHE A 11 -4.01 -36.15 -2.49
CA PHE A 11 -2.55 -36.29 -2.46
C PHE A 11 -1.86 -35.43 -3.53
N LEU A 12 -2.40 -35.39 -4.75
CA LEU A 12 -1.86 -34.57 -5.84
C LEU A 12 -1.98 -33.07 -5.54
N VAL A 13 -3.10 -32.61 -4.97
CA VAL A 13 -3.29 -31.21 -4.55
C VAL A 13 -2.28 -30.83 -3.48
N VAL A 14 -2.05 -31.70 -2.48
CA VAL A 14 -1.05 -31.47 -1.43
C VAL A 14 0.36 -31.39 -2.02
N VAL A 15 0.71 -32.28 -2.95
CA VAL A 15 2.03 -32.26 -3.61
C VAL A 15 2.25 -30.99 -4.44
N ILE A 16 1.22 -30.53 -5.16
CA ILE A 16 1.28 -29.26 -5.93
C ILE A 16 1.42 -28.06 -4.98
N PHE A 17 0.66 -28.03 -3.89
CA PHE A 17 0.72 -26.97 -2.89
C PHE A 17 2.09 -26.92 -2.19
N VAL A 18 2.64 -28.07 -1.80
CA VAL A 18 3.97 -28.17 -1.19
C VAL A 18 5.05 -27.74 -2.17
N ARG A 19 4.97 -28.13 -3.45
CA ARG A 19 5.92 -27.68 -4.49
C ARG A 19 5.85 -26.17 -4.71
N SER A 20 4.65 -25.61 -4.78
CA SER A 20 4.41 -24.17 -4.91
C SER A 20 4.99 -23.41 -3.70
N HIS A 21 4.69 -23.88 -2.49
CA HIS A 21 5.18 -23.28 -1.25
C HIS A 21 6.70 -23.36 -1.09
N LEU A 22 7.33 -24.47 -1.52
CA LEU A 22 8.80 -24.61 -1.53
C LEU A 22 9.46 -23.70 -2.57
N SER A 23 8.85 -23.50 -3.74
CA SER A 23 9.33 -22.57 -4.77
C SER A 23 9.28 -21.12 -4.26
N ILE A 24 8.17 -20.73 -3.63
CA ILE A 24 7.98 -19.41 -3.00
C ILE A 24 9.01 -19.20 -1.90
N ARG A 25 9.28 -20.21 -1.05
CA ARG A 25 10.33 -20.12 -0.01
C ARG A 25 11.74 -19.95 -0.59
N ARG A 26 12.07 -20.61 -1.70
CA ARG A 26 13.38 -20.42 -2.35
C ARG A 26 13.53 -19.02 -2.95
N GLN A 27 12.47 -18.51 -3.59
CA GLN A 27 12.43 -17.13 -4.09
C GLN A 27 12.51 -16.12 -2.94
N LEU A 28 11.82 -16.37 -1.82
CA LEU A 28 11.86 -15.56 -0.61
C LEU A 28 13.26 -15.55 0.02
N ASN A 29 13.94 -16.69 0.10
CA ASN A 29 15.30 -16.75 0.64
C ASN A 29 16.30 -16.01 -0.25
N HIS A 30 16.22 -16.20 -1.58
CA HIS A 30 17.04 -15.45 -2.54
C HIS A 30 16.75 -13.94 -2.50
N TYR A 31 15.50 -13.55 -2.25
CA TYR A 31 15.09 -12.17 -2.07
C TYR A 31 15.61 -11.57 -0.74
N ILE A 32 15.48 -12.31 0.36
CA ILE A 32 15.99 -11.95 1.70
C ILE A 32 17.51 -11.73 1.64
N GLU A 33 18.24 -12.65 1.03
CA GLU A 33 19.70 -12.59 0.94
C GLU A 33 20.19 -11.40 0.10
N ASN A 34 19.48 -11.05 -0.98
CA ASN A 34 19.80 -9.89 -1.83
C ASN A 34 19.40 -8.53 -1.23
N ASP A 35 18.37 -8.49 -0.39
CA ASP A 35 17.83 -7.25 0.18
C ASP A 35 18.48 -6.91 1.54
N PHE A 36 18.80 -7.91 2.36
CA PHE A 36 19.49 -7.70 3.64
C PHE A 36 21.02 -7.57 3.52
N SER A 37 21.63 -8.02 2.42
CA SER A 37 23.07 -7.81 2.17
C SER A 37 23.44 -6.35 1.87
N LYS A 38 22.46 -5.49 1.57
CA LYS A 38 22.66 -4.05 1.26
C LYS A 38 22.55 -3.12 2.48
N GLN A 39 22.30 -3.64 3.69
CA GLN A 39 22.26 -2.82 4.91
C GLN A 39 23.68 -2.57 5.48
N ASP A 40 24.50 -1.85 4.73
CA ASP A 40 25.72 -1.25 5.26
C ASP A 40 25.42 0.13 5.86
N THR A 41 26.08 0.48 6.95
CA THR A 41 26.01 1.81 7.58
C THR A 41 26.47 2.93 6.63
N TRP A 42 25.87 4.12 6.75
CA TRP A 42 26.24 5.30 5.95
C TRP A 42 27.62 5.84 6.34
N SER A 43 28.61 5.67 5.47
CA SER A 43 29.95 6.24 5.65
C SER A 43 30.07 7.65 5.06
N TYR A 44 31.12 8.37 5.46
CA TYR A 44 31.47 9.67 4.87
C TYR A 44 31.70 9.56 3.35
N ALA A 45 32.36 8.49 2.90
CA ALA A 45 32.59 8.23 1.48
C ALA A 45 31.28 8.04 0.70
N LYS A 46 30.36 7.21 1.21
CA LYS A 46 29.02 7.01 0.59
C LYS A 46 28.25 8.33 0.55
N THR A 47 28.36 9.17 1.58
CA THR A 47 27.72 10.48 1.63
C THR A 47 28.26 11.43 0.55
N ARG A 48 29.58 11.44 0.32
CA ARG A 48 30.18 12.23 -0.78
C ARG A 48 29.75 11.75 -2.17
N ILE A 49 29.72 10.42 -2.37
CA ILE A 49 29.25 9.83 -3.64
C ILE A 49 27.79 10.19 -3.90
N LEU A 50 26.95 10.19 -2.86
CA LEU A 50 25.55 10.62 -2.96
C LEU A 50 25.45 12.09 -3.40
N GLN A 51 26.17 13.00 -2.75
CA GLN A 51 26.16 14.43 -3.11
C GLN A 51 26.64 14.67 -4.55
N GLN A 52 27.70 13.99 -4.95
CA GLN A 52 28.20 14.06 -6.32
C GLN A 52 27.17 13.53 -7.33
N GLY A 53 26.55 12.37 -7.05
CA GLY A 53 25.52 11.79 -7.90
C GLY A 53 24.28 12.67 -8.03
N VAL A 54 23.88 13.36 -6.95
CA VAL A 54 22.79 14.36 -6.98
C VAL A 54 23.17 15.53 -7.90
N ALA A 55 24.38 16.08 -7.79
CA ALA A 55 24.85 17.15 -8.66
C ALA A 55 24.92 16.72 -10.14
N GLU A 56 25.37 15.48 -10.38
CA GLU A 56 25.39 14.82 -11.69
C GLU A 56 23.98 14.51 -12.24
N GLY A 57 22.93 14.65 -11.42
CA GLY A 57 21.54 14.45 -11.84
C GLY A 57 21.12 12.98 -11.91
N HIS A 58 21.80 12.08 -11.18
CA HIS A 58 21.43 10.67 -11.12
C HIS A 58 20.08 10.46 -10.42
N ASP A 59 19.23 9.60 -10.98
CA ASP A 59 17.98 9.18 -10.36
C ASP A 59 18.22 8.25 -9.15
N LEU A 60 17.17 8.01 -8.37
CA LEU A 60 17.22 7.23 -7.14
C LEU A 60 17.70 5.79 -7.37
N GLU A 61 17.30 5.18 -8.48
CA GLU A 61 17.70 3.82 -8.87
C GLU A 61 19.21 3.75 -9.11
N ARG A 62 19.76 4.66 -9.92
CA ARG A 62 21.21 4.72 -10.18
C ARG A 62 22.03 5.05 -8.93
N LEU A 63 21.50 5.90 -8.04
CA LEU A 63 22.14 6.19 -6.76
C LEU A 63 22.14 4.97 -5.83
N SER A 64 21.02 4.26 -5.74
CA SER A 64 20.84 3.01 -5.00
C SER A 64 21.86 1.95 -5.42
N GLU A 65 21.99 1.72 -6.73
CA GLU A 65 22.98 0.81 -7.29
C GLU A 65 24.42 1.21 -6.96
N ARG A 66 24.78 2.48 -7.21
CA ARG A 66 26.14 2.99 -7.01
C ARG A 66 26.58 2.99 -5.55
N LEU A 67 25.63 3.15 -4.62
CA LEU A 67 25.90 3.20 -3.18
C LEU A 67 25.76 1.84 -2.50
N HIS A 68 25.26 0.84 -3.23
CA HIS A 68 24.82 -0.44 -2.70
C HIS A 68 23.89 -0.26 -1.48
N GLN A 69 22.91 0.62 -1.64
CA GLN A 69 21.90 0.97 -0.64
C GLN A 69 20.52 0.78 -1.26
N SER A 70 19.48 0.50 -0.47
CA SER A 70 18.11 0.54 -1.00
C SER A 70 17.70 1.96 -1.38
N GLU A 71 16.79 2.12 -2.34
CA GLU A 71 16.26 3.45 -2.72
C GLU A 71 15.67 4.19 -1.52
N ALA A 72 14.98 3.48 -0.62
CA ALA A 72 14.45 4.02 0.63
C ALA A 72 15.56 4.54 1.57
N SER A 73 16.70 3.83 1.67
CA SER A 73 17.86 4.27 2.45
C SER A 73 18.50 5.52 1.83
N VAL A 74 18.68 5.56 0.51
CA VAL A 74 19.21 6.73 -0.22
C VAL A 74 18.31 7.94 -0.01
N ARG A 75 17.00 7.77 -0.21
CA ARG A 75 16.00 8.82 0.00
C ARG A 75 16.01 9.32 1.44
N SER A 76 16.03 8.42 2.42
CA SER A 76 16.14 8.76 3.84
C SER A 76 17.38 9.60 4.14
N LYS A 77 18.51 9.26 3.50
CA LYS A 77 19.73 10.03 3.65
C LYS A 77 19.60 11.44 3.08
N LEU A 78 19.02 11.61 1.89
CA LEU A 78 18.78 12.92 1.27
C LEU A 78 17.89 13.81 2.15
N VAL A 79 16.82 13.24 2.73
CA VAL A 79 15.93 13.95 3.67
C VAL A 79 16.68 14.36 4.93
N SER A 80 17.45 13.45 5.54
CA SER A 80 18.24 13.75 6.76
C SER A 80 19.27 14.86 6.54
N MET A 81 19.78 14.99 5.31
CA MET A 81 20.72 16.02 4.90
C MET A 81 20.04 17.33 4.47
N LYS A 82 18.70 17.38 4.42
CA LYS A 82 17.90 18.52 3.93
C LYS A 82 18.22 18.92 2.49
N VAL A 83 18.58 17.95 1.64
CA VAL A 83 18.91 18.18 0.21
C VAL A 83 17.92 17.51 -0.73
N TYR A 84 16.85 16.90 -0.20
CA TYR A 84 15.87 16.17 -1.00
C TYR A 84 15.10 17.08 -1.96
N ASP A 85 14.69 18.27 -1.52
CA ASP A 85 13.97 19.22 -2.39
C ASP A 85 14.84 19.67 -3.58
N ALA A 86 16.11 20.04 -3.31
CA ALA A 86 17.07 20.38 -4.35
C ALA A 86 17.35 19.21 -5.32
N TYR A 87 17.34 17.98 -4.80
CA TYR A 87 17.43 16.78 -5.64
C TYR A 87 16.23 16.65 -6.57
N LEU A 88 15.00 16.86 -6.08
CA LEU A 88 13.79 16.79 -6.90
C LEU A 88 13.79 17.86 -8.00
N GLU A 89 14.17 19.09 -7.66
CA GLU A 89 14.33 20.17 -8.64
C GLU A 89 15.33 19.79 -9.74
N ARG A 90 16.47 19.21 -9.34
CA ARG A 90 17.48 18.74 -10.29
C ARG A 90 16.96 17.63 -11.19
N GLN A 91 16.17 16.69 -10.68
CA GLN A 91 15.56 15.64 -11.50
C GLN A 91 14.56 16.22 -12.52
N VAL A 92 13.81 17.26 -12.16
CA VAL A 92 12.92 17.97 -13.09
C VAL A 92 13.73 18.62 -14.22
N GLU A 93 14.85 19.26 -13.92
CA GLU A 93 15.74 19.85 -14.94
C GLU A 93 16.33 18.79 -15.89
N VAL A 94 16.85 17.70 -15.34
CA VAL A 94 17.41 16.59 -16.12
C VAL A 94 16.33 15.98 -17.00
N GLY A 95 15.12 15.80 -16.48
CA GLY A 95 13.97 15.31 -17.23
C GLY A 95 13.59 16.23 -18.39
N LYS A 96 13.57 17.55 -18.17
CA LYS A 96 13.32 18.55 -19.22
C LYS A 96 14.39 18.48 -20.32
N ALA A 97 15.67 18.44 -19.94
CA ALA A 97 16.79 18.36 -20.90
C ALA A 97 16.73 17.07 -21.73
N LYS A 98 16.48 15.91 -21.09
CA LYS A 98 16.29 14.63 -21.78
C LYS A 98 15.10 14.68 -22.75
N PHE A 99 14.00 15.32 -22.36
CA PHE A 99 12.82 15.46 -23.21
C PHE A 99 13.11 16.31 -24.45
N GLU A 100 13.81 17.44 -24.30
CA GLU A 100 14.22 18.29 -25.42
C GLU A 100 15.19 17.58 -26.38
N GLU A 101 16.18 16.86 -25.85
CA GLU A 101 17.08 16.03 -26.67
C GLU A 101 16.30 14.95 -27.44
N TRP A 102 15.34 14.32 -26.78
CA TRP A 102 14.50 13.30 -27.40
C TRP A 102 13.59 13.87 -28.49
N GLN A 103 13.05 15.08 -28.31
CA GLN A 103 12.32 15.79 -29.37
C GLN A 103 13.20 16.05 -30.59
N LYS A 104 14.42 16.57 -30.38
CA LYS A 104 15.40 16.79 -31.47
C LYS A 104 15.78 15.50 -32.19
N LEU A 105 15.81 14.37 -31.49
CA LEU A 105 16.07 13.05 -32.08
C LEU A 105 14.88 12.53 -32.88
N LYS A 106 13.65 12.72 -32.39
CA LYS A 106 12.41 12.39 -33.13
C LYS A 106 12.31 13.15 -34.45
N ASP A 107 12.70 14.41 -34.46
CA ASP A 107 12.70 15.23 -35.68
C ASP A 107 13.73 14.73 -36.72
N LYS A 108 14.80 14.05 -36.27
CA LYS A 108 15.86 13.50 -37.13
C LYS A 108 15.60 12.07 -37.59
N VAL A 109 14.90 11.27 -36.77
CA VAL A 109 14.58 9.88 -37.06
C VAL A 109 13.11 9.83 -37.47
N GLY A 110 12.84 10.04 -38.76
CA GLY A 110 11.49 10.13 -39.34
C GLY A 110 10.60 8.88 -39.25
N LYS A 111 10.77 8.02 -38.25
CA LYS A 111 9.86 6.92 -37.93
C LYS A 111 9.59 6.91 -36.42
N PRO A 112 8.31 6.82 -36.00
CA PRO A 112 7.98 6.69 -34.60
C PRO A 112 8.41 5.29 -34.15
N PHE A 113 9.57 5.17 -33.51
CA PHE A 113 9.77 4.07 -32.58
C PHE A 113 8.85 4.39 -31.40
N SER A 114 7.67 3.78 -31.40
CA SER A 114 6.81 3.72 -30.24
C SER A 114 7.58 2.99 -29.14
N SER A 115 8.35 3.73 -28.36
CA SER A 115 8.89 3.30 -27.07
C SER A 115 7.84 3.46 -25.97
N GLU A 116 6.55 3.42 -26.32
CA GLU A 116 5.57 3.09 -25.29
C GLU A 116 5.95 1.67 -24.84
N PRO A 117 6.18 1.45 -23.53
CA PRO A 117 6.27 0.10 -23.02
C PRO A 117 5.09 -0.67 -23.59
N VAL A 118 5.30 -1.89 -24.07
CA VAL A 118 4.19 -2.76 -24.42
C VAL A 118 3.50 -3.09 -23.10
N GLU A 119 2.62 -2.19 -22.66
CA GLU A 119 1.78 -2.36 -21.47
C GLU A 119 0.99 -3.63 -21.71
N THR A 120 1.20 -4.61 -20.83
CA THR A 120 0.42 -5.84 -20.88
C THR A 120 -1.06 -5.49 -20.65
N GLU A 121 -1.99 -6.31 -21.14
CA GLU A 121 -3.43 -6.10 -20.85
C GLU A 121 -3.72 -5.95 -19.35
N LYS A 122 -2.89 -6.59 -18.51
CA LYS A 122 -2.93 -6.49 -17.05
C LYS A 122 -2.52 -5.09 -16.54
N ASP A 123 -1.54 -4.45 -17.18
CA ASP A 123 -1.12 -3.07 -16.86
C ASP A 123 -2.15 -2.03 -17.28
N ARG A 124 -2.90 -2.29 -18.37
CA ARG A 124 -3.99 -1.40 -18.84
C ARG A 124 -5.19 -1.36 -17.88
N LEU A 125 -5.41 -2.44 -17.12
CA LEU A 125 -6.53 -2.57 -16.18
C LEU A 125 -6.18 -2.09 -14.76
N ALA A 126 -4.89 -2.06 -14.39
CA ALA A 126 -4.46 -1.60 -13.09
C ALA A 126 -4.48 -0.06 -13.01
N PRO A 127 -4.95 0.53 -11.90
CA PRO A 127 -4.92 1.98 -11.73
C PRO A 127 -3.48 2.49 -11.75
N ASN A 128 -3.20 3.43 -12.67
CA ASN A 128 -1.91 4.09 -12.78
C ASN A 128 -1.90 5.46 -12.07
N TRP A 129 -0.74 6.12 -12.02
CA TRP A 129 -0.60 7.40 -11.33
C TRP A 129 -1.51 8.51 -11.89
N LYS A 130 -1.87 8.47 -13.18
CA LYS A 130 -2.79 9.47 -13.78
C LYS A 130 -4.19 9.31 -13.23
N PHE A 131 -4.63 8.07 -12.99
CA PHE A 131 -5.90 7.79 -12.33
C PHE A 131 -5.90 8.28 -10.88
N VAL A 132 -4.85 7.98 -10.11
CA VAL A 132 -4.74 8.51 -8.74
C VAL A 132 -4.71 10.05 -8.73
N GLN A 133 -4.07 10.66 -9.72
CA GLN A 133 -4.05 12.10 -9.86
C GLN A 133 -5.43 12.69 -10.13
N SER A 134 -6.27 12.04 -10.93
CA SER A 134 -7.64 12.53 -11.15
C SER A 134 -8.48 12.43 -9.87
N LEU A 135 -8.31 11.35 -9.08
CA LEU A 135 -8.94 11.20 -7.77
C LEU A 135 -8.49 12.27 -6.78
N SER A 136 -7.18 12.55 -6.70
CA SER A 136 -6.59 13.60 -5.85
C SER A 136 -7.14 14.99 -6.20
N LYS A 137 -7.36 15.29 -7.50
CA LYS A 137 -7.99 16.56 -7.93
C LYS A 137 -9.47 16.64 -7.54
N ASN A 138 -10.16 15.52 -7.50
CA ASN A 138 -11.56 15.40 -7.09
C ASN A 138 -11.69 15.11 -5.59
N TRP A 139 -10.86 15.75 -4.75
CA TRP A 139 -10.75 15.43 -3.32
C TRP A 139 -12.04 15.61 -2.50
N PHE A 140 -13.05 16.29 -3.06
CA PHE A 140 -14.36 16.48 -2.45
C PHE A 140 -15.35 15.33 -2.75
N ASP A 141 -14.99 14.34 -3.56
CA ASP A 141 -15.87 13.20 -3.86
C ASP A 141 -16.12 12.39 -2.56
N PRO A 142 -17.38 12.23 -2.13
CA PRO A 142 -17.76 11.48 -0.95
C PRO A 142 -17.63 9.95 -1.14
N ARG A 143 -16.88 9.49 -2.15
CA ARG A 143 -16.41 8.11 -2.34
C ARG A 143 -14.89 7.98 -2.26
N ILE A 144 -14.19 9.06 -1.93
CA ILE A 144 -12.74 9.09 -1.76
C ILE A 144 -12.42 9.43 -0.30
N GLU A 145 -11.41 8.78 0.27
CA GLU A 145 -10.83 9.14 1.56
C GLU A 145 -9.31 9.24 1.43
N PHE A 146 -8.69 10.22 2.08
CA PHE A 146 -7.24 10.39 2.07
C PHE A 146 -6.67 10.11 3.46
N CYS A 147 -5.67 9.24 3.52
CA CYS A 147 -4.92 8.93 4.73
C CYS A 147 -3.44 9.22 4.49
N GLU A 148 -2.77 9.85 5.46
CA GLU A 148 -1.36 10.22 5.30
C GLU A 148 -0.46 8.98 5.33
N THR A 149 -0.71 8.10 6.29
CA THR A 149 0.05 6.87 6.54
C THR A 149 -0.90 5.75 6.96
N PHE A 150 -0.41 4.50 6.98
CA PHE A 150 -1.13 3.36 7.54
C PHE A 150 -0.53 2.89 8.86
N TYR A 151 0.80 2.91 9.02
CA TYR A 151 1.47 2.31 10.19
C TYR A 151 2.00 3.35 11.16
N THR A 152 2.65 4.37 10.64
CA THR A 152 3.43 5.32 11.43
C THR A 152 2.59 6.55 11.75
N SER A 153 2.45 6.87 13.04
CA SER A 153 1.88 8.13 13.46
C SER A 153 2.72 9.31 12.96
N THR A 154 2.08 10.27 12.30
CA THR A 154 2.77 11.47 11.78
C THR A 154 3.37 12.34 12.89
N THR A 155 2.79 12.29 14.09
CA THR A 155 3.28 12.99 15.29
C THR A 155 4.42 12.25 15.99
N SER A 156 4.25 10.96 16.31
CA SER A 156 5.22 10.24 17.14
C SER A 156 6.30 9.52 16.35
N LYS A 157 6.14 9.39 15.03
CA LYS A 157 7.00 8.62 14.11
C LYS A 157 7.21 7.17 14.56
N LYS A 158 6.22 6.60 15.25
CA LYS A 158 6.19 5.21 15.72
C LYS A 158 4.93 4.52 15.22
N ALA A 159 4.99 3.18 15.22
CA ALA A 159 3.83 2.36 14.90
C ALA A 159 2.66 2.67 15.83
N ASP A 160 1.51 3.01 15.25
CA ASP A 160 0.34 3.47 16.00
C ASP A 160 -0.93 2.73 15.55
N PRO A 161 -1.58 1.96 16.46
CA PRO A 161 -2.86 1.32 16.18
C PRO A 161 -3.98 2.29 15.81
N LEU A 162 -3.97 3.53 16.31
CA LEU A 162 -4.99 4.52 15.96
C LEU A 162 -4.90 4.91 14.48
N THR A 163 -3.68 5.14 13.99
CA THR A 163 -3.39 5.41 12.56
C THR A 163 -3.87 4.25 11.67
N GLN A 164 -3.58 3.00 12.05
CA GLN A 164 -4.07 1.82 11.30
C GLN A 164 -5.60 1.75 11.30
N HIS A 165 -6.20 2.02 12.47
CA HIS A 165 -7.64 1.97 12.63
C HIS A 165 -8.37 3.01 11.78
N GLU A 166 -7.78 4.20 11.59
CA GLU A 166 -8.33 5.22 10.69
C GLU A 166 -8.56 4.66 9.29
N VAL A 167 -7.56 4.01 8.69
CA VAL A 167 -7.70 3.38 7.38
C VAL A 167 -8.72 2.23 7.42
N ILE A 168 -8.63 1.34 8.41
CA ILE A 168 -9.53 0.19 8.55
C ILE A 168 -11.00 0.65 8.64
N LYS A 169 -11.26 1.72 9.40
CA LYS A 169 -12.59 2.33 9.54
C LYS A 169 -13.16 2.73 8.19
N HIS A 170 -12.36 3.41 7.37
CA HIS A 170 -12.81 3.88 6.07
C HIS A 170 -13.05 2.74 5.09
N VAL A 171 -12.18 1.73 5.07
CA VAL A 171 -12.38 0.50 4.30
C VAL A 171 -13.70 -0.17 4.71
N ALA A 172 -13.91 -0.43 6.00
CA ALA A 172 -15.15 -1.04 6.50
C ALA A 172 -16.40 -0.22 6.12
N ALA A 173 -16.34 1.11 6.27
CA ALA A 173 -17.44 1.99 5.90
C ALA A 173 -17.78 1.92 4.40
N PHE A 174 -16.77 1.81 3.53
CA PHE A 174 -17.00 1.65 2.09
C PHE A 174 -17.62 0.32 1.73
N LEU A 175 -17.14 -0.76 2.33
CA LEU A 175 -17.69 -2.11 2.12
C LEU A 175 -19.17 -2.17 2.50
N ASN A 176 -19.55 -1.51 3.59
CA ASN A 176 -20.94 -1.48 4.07
C ASN A 176 -21.84 -0.47 3.33
N THR A 177 -21.30 0.35 2.42
CA THR A 177 -22.07 1.39 1.72
C THR A 177 -21.99 1.25 0.20
N ALA A 178 -21.60 2.30 -0.54
CA ALA A 178 -21.61 2.29 -2.01
C ALA A 178 -20.27 1.87 -2.62
N GLY A 179 -19.33 1.38 -1.82
CA GLY A 179 -17.93 1.25 -2.21
C GLY A 179 -17.22 2.60 -2.30
N GLY A 180 -15.94 2.56 -2.70
CA GLY A 180 -15.12 3.76 -2.83
C GLY A 180 -13.62 3.48 -2.85
N HIS A 181 -12.83 4.52 -2.59
CA HIS A 181 -11.38 4.49 -2.64
C HIS A 181 -10.78 5.10 -1.37
N VAL A 182 -9.85 4.39 -0.75
CA VAL A 182 -8.95 4.95 0.27
C VAL A 182 -7.58 5.16 -0.35
N LEU A 183 -7.07 6.39 -0.31
CA LEU A 183 -5.77 6.77 -0.84
C LEU A 183 -4.81 7.05 0.32
N ILE A 184 -3.82 6.17 0.50
CA ILE A 184 -2.79 6.27 1.53
C ILE A 184 -1.52 6.90 0.95
N GLY A 185 -0.88 7.79 1.69
CA GLY A 185 0.20 8.64 1.20
C GLY A 185 -0.29 10.02 0.75
N PHE A 186 -1.47 10.43 1.21
CA PHE A 186 -2.09 11.71 0.87
C PHE A 186 -2.53 12.46 2.13
N GLY A 187 -2.23 13.74 2.15
CA GLY A 187 -2.74 14.67 3.14
C GLY A 187 -4.14 15.16 2.80
N LYS A 188 -4.59 16.11 3.61
CA LYS A 188 -5.85 16.82 3.41
C LYS A 188 -5.91 17.45 2.00
N GLN A 189 -7.12 17.48 1.43
CA GLN A 189 -7.40 18.08 0.13
C GLN A 189 -6.57 17.46 -1.03
N GLY A 190 -6.26 16.17 -0.93
CA GLY A 190 -5.58 15.42 -1.99
C GLY A 190 -4.10 15.76 -2.17
N LYS A 191 -3.46 16.42 -1.20
CA LYS A 191 -2.02 16.73 -1.25
C LYS A 191 -1.19 15.44 -1.24
N LEU A 192 -0.34 15.25 -2.25
CA LEU A 192 0.59 14.10 -2.29
C LEU A 192 1.65 14.23 -1.18
N LEU A 193 1.78 13.21 -0.34
CA LEU A 193 2.82 13.09 0.69
C LEU A 193 3.75 11.90 0.45
N GLY A 194 3.23 10.84 -0.15
CA GLY A 194 3.91 9.55 -0.31
C GLY A 194 3.91 8.72 0.99
N LEU A 195 4.40 7.49 0.89
CA LEU A 195 4.44 6.54 2.00
C LEU A 195 5.79 6.49 2.73
N PHE A 196 6.62 7.52 2.56
CA PHE A 196 7.99 7.54 3.08
C PHE A 196 8.07 7.41 4.61
N ASP A 197 7.09 7.99 5.33
CA ASP A 197 7.04 7.93 6.79
C ASP A 197 6.58 6.56 7.32
N ASP A 198 5.92 5.75 6.49
CA ASP A 198 5.69 4.35 6.81
C ASP A 198 6.97 3.56 6.56
N ASP A 199 7.35 2.67 7.48
CA ASP A 199 8.54 1.80 7.37
C ASP A 199 8.41 0.85 6.16
N LEU A 200 8.67 1.39 4.97
CA LEU A 200 8.39 0.80 3.68
C LEU A 200 9.65 0.08 3.20
N ARG A 201 9.79 -1.17 3.62
CA ARG A 201 10.89 -2.01 3.15
C ARG A 201 10.83 -2.17 1.63
N THR A 202 9.69 -2.60 1.11
CA THR A 202 9.34 -2.59 -0.32
C THR A 202 7.82 -2.48 -0.50
N MET A 203 7.38 -2.09 -1.71
CA MET A 203 5.95 -1.98 -2.05
C MET A 203 5.18 -3.28 -1.79
N HIS A 204 5.77 -4.45 -2.12
CA HIS A 204 5.12 -5.74 -1.87
C HIS A 204 4.95 -6.05 -0.38
N HIS A 205 5.95 -5.70 0.45
CA HIS A 205 5.84 -5.89 1.90
C HIS A 205 4.77 -5.00 2.49
N TYR A 206 4.70 -3.76 2.03
CA TYR A 206 3.66 -2.83 2.44
C TYR A 206 2.27 -3.33 2.08
N GLN A 207 2.05 -3.69 0.82
CA GLN A 207 0.78 -4.24 0.34
C GLN A 207 0.35 -5.46 1.14
N HIS A 208 1.24 -6.44 1.32
CA HIS A 208 0.94 -7.65 2.08
C HIS A 208 0.59 -7.34 3.53
N ARG A 209 1.30 -6.40 4.15
CA ARG A 209 1.03 -6.01 5.54
C ARG A 209 -0.32 -5.29 5.66
N VAL A 210 -0.71 -4.48 4.68
CA VAL A 210 -2.03 -3.81 4.67
C VAL A 210 -3.12 -4.86 4.52
N GLU A 211 -2.97 -5.76 3.54
CA GLU A 211 -3.90 -6.87 3.31
C GLU A 211 -4.07 -7.75 4.54
N GLU A 212 -2.97 -8.18 5.16
CA GLU A 212 -2.99 -9.01 6.36
C GLU A 212 -3.63 -8.30 7.55
N THR A 213 -3.46 -6.98 7.65
CA THR A 213 -4.10 -6.18 8.69
C THR A 213 -5.60 -6.12 8.46
N LEU A 214 -6.05 -5.81 7.24
CA LEU A 214 -7.46 -5.80 6.87
C LEU A 214 -8.11 -7.17 7.03
N ARG A 215 -7.42 -8.25 6.65
CA ARG A 215 -7.87 -9.63 6.85
C ARG A 215 -8.12 -9.93 8.32
N LYS A 216 -7.17 -9.57 9.21
CA LYS A 216 -7.28 -9.81 10.65
C LYS A 216 -8.38 -9.00 11.32
N THR A 217 -8.65 -7.80 10.83
CA THR A 217 -9.62 -6.89 11.47
C THR A 217 -11.01 -6.98 10.89
N LEU A 218 -11.15 -7.20 9.58
CA LEU A 218 -12.43 -7.28 8.86
C LEU A 218 -12.86 -8.72 8.56
N GLY A 219 -11.93 -9.67 8.57
CA GLY A 219 -12.18 -11.08 8.27
C GLY A 219 -11.93 -11.45 6.81
N ASP A 220 -11.72 -12.75 6.55
CA ASP A 220 -11.42 -13.28 5.21
C ASP A 220 -12.55 -13.02 4.19
N TYR A 221 -13.79 -12.97 4.67
CA TYR A 221 -14.98 -12.72 3.84
C TYR A 221 -15.02 -11.32 3.22
N ALA A 222 -14.26 -10.36 3.77
CA ALA A 222 -14.19 -8.99 3.24
C ALA A 222 -13.20 -8.86 2.07
N LEU A 223 -12.20 -9.74 1.98
CA LEU A 223 -11.10 -9.63 1.00
C LEU A 223 -11.54 -9.65 -0.47
N PRO A 224 -12.55 -10.44 -0.90
CA PRO A 224 -13.01 -10.41 -2.28
C PRO A 224 -13.45 -9.03 -2.77
N TYR A 225 -13.88 -8.16 -1.85
CA TYR A 225 -14.37 -6.81 -2.11
C TYR A 225 -13.28 -5.74 -2.00
N ILE A 226 -12.03 -6.12 -1.70
CA ILE A 226 -10.91 -5.21 -1.47
C ILE A 226 -9.81 -5.48 -2.50
N LYS A 227 -9.42 -4.45 -3.26
CA LYS A 227 -8.25 -4.50 -4.15
C LYS A 227 -7.23 -3.46 -3.73
N ILE A 228 -6.01 -3.90 -3.45
CA ILE A 228 -4.91 -3.03 -3.00
C ILE A 228 -3.92 -2.86 -4.14
N HIS A 229 -3.62 -1.61 -4.48
CA HIS A 229 -2.72 -1.24 -5.56
C HIS A 229 -1.61 -0.33 -5.02
N MET A 230 -0.37 -0.78 -5.20
CA MET A 230 0.81 0.07 -4.97
C MET A 230 1.15 0.81 -6.25
N ILE A 231 1.23 2.14 -6.18
CA ILE A 231 1.33 3.00 -7.35
C ILE A 231 2.53 3.92 -7.18
N LYS A 232 3.45 3.86 -8.15
CA LYS A 232 4.61 4.74 -8.23
C LYS A 232 4.20 6.04 -8.93
N TRP A 233 4.25 7.16 -8.20
CA TRP A 233 3.99 8.50 -8.69
C TRP A 233 5.27 9.33 -8.62
N GLY A 234 6.08 9.24 -9.68
CA GLY A 234 7.38 9.92 -9.73
C GLY A 234 8.37 9.28 -8.76
N SER A 235 8.83 10.05 -7.77
CA SER A 235 9.67 9.58 -6.67
C SER A 235 8.88 9.09 -5.45
N GLU A 236 7.55 9.26 -5.47
CA GLU A 236 6.66 8.88 -4.39
C GLU A 236 5.99 7.55 -4.66
N ASP A 237 5.83 6.76 -3.61
CA ASP A 237 4.96 5.58 -3.62
C ASP A 237 3.69 5.89 -2.84
N VAL A 238 2.55 5.49 -3.39
CA VAL A 238 1.23 5.60 -2.75
C VAL A 238 0.50 4.27 -2.79
N CYS A 239 -0.43 4.07 -1.86
CA CYS A 239 -1.26 2.87 -1.80
C CYS A 239 -2.72 3.24 -1.99
N MET A 240 -3.36 2.61 -2.96
CA MET A 240 -4.78 2.79 -3.25
C MET A 240 -5.53 1.52 -2.88
N VAL A 241 -6.52 1.64 -2.01
CA VAL A 241 -7.43 0.56 -1.62
C VAL A 241 -8.78 0.82 -2.28
N VAL A 242 -9.14 -0.02 -3.25
CA VAL A 242 -10.45 -0.02 -3.90
C VAL A 242 -11.36 -0.93 -3.11
N CYS A 243 -12.52 -0.40 -2.72
CA CYS A 243 -13.53 -1.11 -1.96
C CYS A 243 -14.80 -1.21 -2.82
N GLU A 244 -15.25 -2.43 -3.08
CA GLU A 244 -16.56 -2.71 -3.65
C GLU A 244 -17.58 -2.87 -2.51
N LYS A 245 -18.86 -2.57 -2.76
CA LYS A 245 -19.90 -2.85 -1.77
C LYS A 245 -19.91 -4.37 -1.52
N ALA A 246 -19.82 -4.78 -0.26
CA ALA A 246 -19.92 -6.18 0.11
C ALA A 246 -21.36 -6.66 -0.10
N ASP A 247 -21.49 -7.74 -0.86
CA ASP A 247 -22.75 -8.48 -1.02
C ASP A 247 -22.65 -9.72 -0.12
N LEU A 248 -23.12 -9.59 1.11
CA LEU A 248 -23.08 -10.67 2.08
C LEU A 248 -24.34 -11.53 1.91
N ASP A 249 -24.21 -12.86 2.02
CA ASP A 249 -25.28 -13.85 1.76
C ASP A 249 -26.57 -13.63 2.58
N ASP A 250 -26.49 -12.80 3.62
CA ASP A 250 -27.59 -12.32 4.42
C ASP A 250 -27.70 -10.80 4.23
N SER A 251 -28.85 -10.32 3.75
CA SER A 251 -29.07 -8.92 3.36
C SER A 251 -28.92 -7.93 4.53
N ASP A 252 -28.99 -8.43 5.76
CA ASP A 252 -28.81 -7.65 6.99
C ASP A 252 -27.40 -7.81 7.60
N SER A 253 -26.54 -8.63 6.99
CA SER A 253 -25.16 -8.81 7.45
C SER A 253 -24.28 -7.68 6.95
N GLU A 254 -23.43 -7.17 7.85
CA GLU A 254 -22.49 -6.09 7.57
C GLU A 254 -21.07 -6.52 7.92
N VAL A 255 -20.10 -5.90 7.22
CA VAL A 255 -18.69 -6.06 7.55
C VAL A 255 -18.44 -5.42 8.91
N SER A 256 -18.12 -6.27 9.88
CA SER A 256 -17.74 -5.86 11.23
C SER A 256 -16.21 -5.81 11.36
N CYS A 257 -15.74 -4.81 12.10
CA CYS A 257 -14.33 -4.63 12.42
C CYS A 257 -14.07 -5.06 13.87
N THR A 258 -13.12 -5.97 14.07
CA THR A 258 -12.59 -6.32 15.39
C THR A 258 -11.10 -6.00 15.42
N TYR A 259 -10.70 -4.92 16.08
CA TYR A 259 -9.30 -4.54 16.16
C TYR A 259 -8.83 -4.43 17.62
N GLN A 260 -8.31 -5.54 18.15
CA GLN A 260 -7.93 -5.67 19.56
C GLN A 260 -7.05 -4.52 20.08
N LYS A 261 -5.99 -4.15 19.35
CA LYS A 261 -5.08 -3.09 19.79
C LYS A 261 -5.78 -1.73 19.90
N TYR A 262 -6.66 -1.42 18.95
CA TYR A 262 -7.47 -0.21 19.00
C TYR A 262 -8.49 -0.26 20.14
N ASN A 263 -9.20 -1.38 20.28
CA ASN A 263 -10.19 -1.57 21.33
C ASN A 263 -9.59 -1.40 22.73
N GLU A 264 -8.41 -1.98 22.98
CA GLU A 264 -7.69 -1.85 24.25
C GLU A 264 -7.33 -0.38 24.55
N ILE A 265 -6.91 0.41 23.54
CA ILE A 265 -6.60 1.83 23.69
C ILE A 265 -7.86 2.66 23.99
N MET A 266 -8.97 2.34 23.34
CA MET A 266 -10.25 3.04 23.50
C MET A 266 -11.05 2.59 24.74
N GLY A 267 -10.58 1.57 25.47
CA GLY A 267 -11.28 1.02 26.62
C GLY A 267 -12.48 0.11 26.27
N PHE A 268 -12.54 -0.38 25.03
CA PHE A 268 -13.54 -1.38 24.61
C PHE A 268 -13.11 -2.80 24.96
N GLU A 269 -14.05 -3.74 24.90
CA GLU A 269 -13.73 -5.15 25.00
C GLU A 269 -12.79 -5.60 23.86
N LYS A 270 -11.84 -6.49 24.18
CA LYS A 270 -10.81 -6.95 23.22
C LYS A 270 -11.39 -7.48 21.90
N ARG A 271 -12.59 -8.08 21.97
CA ARG A 271 -13.31 -8.67 20.83
C ARG A 271 -14.56 -7.87 20.45
N GLN A 272 -14.70 -6.64 20.93
CA GLN A 272 -15.78 -5.75 20.54
C GLN A 272 -15.79 -5.61 19.01
N LYS A 273 -16.93 -5.91 18.42
CA LYS A 273 -17.21 -5.70 17.01
C LYS A 273 -17.76 -4.29 16.81
N LEU A 274 -17.18 -3.58 15.85
CA LEU A 274 -17.59 -2.22 15.47
C LEU A 274 -18.06 -2.26 14.01
N ILE A 275 -19.21 -1.67 13.73
CA ILE A 275 -19.74 -1.54 12.37
C ILE A 275 -19.56 -0.10 11.95
N TYR A 276 -19.02 0.10 10.75
CA TYR A 276 -18.82 1.43 10.19
C TYR A 276 -19.68 1.63 8.96
N ARG A 277 -20.29 2.82 8.83
CA ARG A 277 -21.06 3.24 7.66
C ARG A 277 -20.66 4.64 7.24
N ARG A 278 -20.77 4.93 5.94
CA ARG A 278 -20.54 6.27 5.40
C ARG A 278 -21.83 7.09 5.38
N LEU A 279 -21.85 8.21 6.07
CA LEU A 279 -22.93 9.20 6.09
C LEU A 279 -22.34 10.59 5.79
N ASN A 280 -22.79 11.25 4.72
CA ASN A 280 -22.30 12.57 4.30
C ASN A 280 -20.76 12.69 4.23
N ALA A 281 -20.11 11.71 3.59
CA ALA A 281 -18.65 11.55 3.51
C ALA A 281 -17.93 11.20 4.82
N GLN A 282 -18.62 11.08 5.95
CA GLN A 282 -18.03 10.68 7.22
C GLN A 282 -18.24 9.20 7.51
N SER A 283 -17.22 8.51 8.01
CA SER A 283 -17.33 7.14 8.50
C SER A 283 -17.67 7.15 9.99
N LEU A 284 -18.90 6.75 10.31
CA LEU A 284 -19.47 6.69 11.66
C LEU A 284 -19.54 5.24 12.14
N SER A 285 -19.37 5.03 13.44
CA SER A 285 -19.45 3.72 14.07
C SER A 285 -20.75 3.55 14.85
N ASP A 286 -21.39 2.39 14.72
CA ASP A 286 -22.41 1.94 15.65
C ASP A 286 -21.82 0.85 16.55
N PRO A 287 -21.85 1.01 17.89
CA PRO A 287 -21.53 -0.09 18.78
C PRO A 287 -22.62 -1.15 18.63
N ILE A 288 -22.24 -2.40 18.35
CA ILE A 288 -23.16 -3.52 18.46
C ILE A 288 -23.52 -3.65 19.94
N VAL A 289 -24.73 -3.23 20.30
CA VAL A 289 -25.33 -3.53 21.61
C VAL A 289 -25.57 -5.04 21.62
N VAL A 290 -24.68 -5.79 22.27
CA VAL A 290 -24.97 -7.19 22.60
C VAL A 290 -26.18 -7.16 23.54
N PRO A 291 -27.31 -7.80 23.21
CA PRO A 291 -28.43 -7.85 24.14
C PRO A 291 -27.96 -8.56 25.41
N SER A 292 -27.90 -7.81 26.50
CA SER A 292 -27.74 -8.34 27.85
C SER A 292 -29.02 -9.08 28.22
N ASN A 293 -29.18 -10.32 27.75
CA ASN A 293 -30.25 -11.22 28.18
C ASN A 293 -29.80 -12.68 28.05
N GLN A 294 -28.95 -13.11 28.98
CA GLN A 294 -29.00 -14.44 29.60
C GLN A 294 -28.34 -14.36 30.99
N ILE A 295 -29.00 -13.65 31.92
CA ILE A 295 -28.97 -14.03 33.33
C ILE A 295 -30.40 -14.49 33.63
N ALA A 296 -30.71 -15.73 33.28
CA ALA A 296 -31.75 -16.49 33.97
C ALA A 296 -31.02 -17.16 35.15
N GLU A 297 -31.25 -16.71 36.37
CA GLU A 297 -32.22 -17.34 37.27
C GLU A 297 -32.10 -18.86 37.28
N GLY A 298 -31.44 -19.36 38.32
CA GLY A 298 -31.33 -20.76 38.68
C GLY A 298 -30.70 -20.83 40.06
N ASP A 299 -31.54 -21.17 41.04
CA ASP A 299 -31.26 -21.34 42.47
C ASP A 299 -29.97 -22.13 42.80
#